data_AF-A0A8J6RDT1-F1
#
_entry.id   AF-A0A8J6RDT1-F1
#
_cell.length_a   1.000
_cell.length_b   1.000
_cell.length_c   1.000
_cell.angle_alpha   90.00
_cell.angle_beta   90.00
_cell.angle_gamma   90.00
#
_symmetry.space_group_name_H-M   'P 1'
#
loop_
_entity.id
_entity.type
_entity.pdbx_description
1 polymer ?
#
loop_
_entity_poly.entity_id
_entity_poly.type
_entity_poly.pdbx_seq_one_letter_code
_entity_poly.pdbx_strand_id
1 'polypeptide(L)'
;MTQSLTPPAPILANPTSWLEVPDESSLPADIQAIFADQRQKLGLVHPYFKGFSLIPDHLRLWFNYYKELMYGEGELSAKEREIIAVVSSATNHCQSCVTTHKAALREVTGDAAFADDLVTNREELELTPREQALADFAVTISQLARDLAPSELEPLRAVGLSDRAILEAAEIAAQFGLSNRLTKAFGWQVGPEYDQLFR
;
A
#
# COMPACT_ATOMS: atom_id res chain seq x y z
N MET A 1 -11.71 -34.89 -33.95
CA MET A 1 -10.29 -34.53 -33.68
C MET A 1 -10.24 -33.90 -32.31
N THR A 2 -9.86 -34.68 -31.30
CA THR A 2 -9.63 -34.23 -29.93
C THR A 2 -8.30 -33.49 -29.90
N GLN A 3 -8.33 -32.15 -29.77
CA GLN A 3 -7.11 -31.40 -29.51
C GLN A 3 -6.60 -31.81 -28.14
N SER A 4 -5.45 -32.49 -28.13
CA SER A 4 -4.67 -32.76 -26.93
C SER A 4 -4.22 -31.42 -26.37
N LEU A 5 -4.91 -30.92 -25.35
CA LEU A 5 -4.45 -29.79 -24.56
C LEU A 5 -3.24 -30.28 -23.76
N THR A 6 -2.05 -29.95 -24.25
CA THR A 6 -0.84 -30.09 -23.44
C THR A 6 -1.04 -29.23 -22.20
N PRO A 7 -0.91 -29.77 -20.97
CA PRO A 7 -0.98 -28.95 -19.78
C PRO A 7 0.09 -27.85 -19.88
N PRO A 8 -0.20 -26.61 -19.47
CA PRO A 8 0.80 -25.55 -19.48
C PRO A 8 2.00 -26.01 -18.65
N ALA A 9 3.20 -25.60 -19.10
CA ALA A 9 4.43 -25.85 -18.36
C ALA A 9 4.25 -25.45 -16.89
N PRO A 10 4.80 -26.22 -15.93
CA PRO A 10 4.69 -25.86 -14.52
C PRO A 10 5.20 -24.44 -14.35
N ILE A 11 4.36 -23.56 -13.78
CA ILE A 11 4.74 -22.20 -13.43
C ILE A 11 6.01 -22.34 -12.58
N LEU A 12 7.16 -21.94 -13.13
CA LEU A 12 8.39 -21.86 -12.35
C LEU A 12 8.05 -20.99 -11.16
N ALA A 13 8.11 -21.57 -9.95
CA ALA A 13 7.64 -20.93 -8.74
C ALA A 13 8.41 -19.62 -8.55
N ASN A 14 7.79 -18.49 -8.92
CA ASN A 14 8.34 -17.20 -8.59
C ASN A 14 8.09 -17.02 -7.08
N PRO A 15 9.12 -16.89 -6.23
CA PRO A 15 8.94 -16.80 -4.80
C PRO A 15 8.09 -15.59 -4.38
N THR A 16 7.91 -14.62 -5.28
CA THR A 16 7.18 -13.37 -5.03
C THR A 16 5.94 -13.20 -5.90
N SER A 17 5.45 -14.22 -6.61
CA SER A 17 4.18 -14.15 -7.37
C SER A 17 3.63 -15.54 -7.73
N TRP A 18 2.33 -15.72 -7.60
CA TRP A 18 1.60 -16.91 -8.09
C TRP A 18 1.15 -16.79 -9.55
N LEU A 19 1.28 -15.59 -10.13
CA LEU A 19 1.08 -15.31 -11.55
C LEU A 19 2.42 -15.22 -12.28
N GLU A 20 2.37 -15.31 -13.61
CA GLU A 20 3.48 -14.92 -14.47
C GLU A 20 3.92 -13.48 -14.18
N VAL A 21 5.23 -13.26 -14.26
CA VAL A 21 5.85 -11.93 -14.13
C VAL A 21 6.57 -11.64 -15.44
N PRO A 22 6.17 -10.58 -16.19
CA PRO A 22 6.84 -10.22 -17.44
C PRO A 22 8.32 -9.91 -17.24
N ASP A 23 9.12 -10.20 -18.27
CA ASP A 23 10.50 -9.70 -18.34
C ASP A 23 10.48 -8.16 -18.45
N GLU A 24 11.24 -7.48 -17.59
CA GLU A 24 11.31 -6.01 -17.57
C GLU A 24 11.71 -5.43 -18.93
N SER A 25 12.59 -6.10 -19.68
CA SER A 25 13.02 -5.67 -21.02
C SER A 25 11.89 -5.70 -22.06
N SER A 26 10.83 -6.46 -21.81
CA SER A 26 9.64 -6.56 -22.66
C SER A 26 8.57 -5.51 -22.34
N LEU A 27 8.68 -4.82 -21.21
CA LEU A 27 7.69 -3.84 -20.76
C LEU A 27 7.81 -2.51 -21.54
N PRO A 28 6.75 -1.71 -21.63
CA PRO A 28 6.83 -0.35 -22.15
C PRO A 28 7.86 0.52 -21.41
N ALA A 29 8.51 1.44 -22.13
CA ALA A 29 9.63 2.23 -21.61
C ALA A 29 9.31 3.03 -20.34
N ASP A 30 8.07 3.50 -20.20
CA ASP A 30 7.63 4.23 -19.02
C ASP A 30 7.44 3.33 -17.79
N ILE A 31 7.03 2.07 -17.97
CA ILE A 31 7.00 1.08 -16.88
C ILE A 31 8.42 0.69 -16.47
N GLN A 32 9.32 0.52 -17.43
CA GLN A 32 10.75 0.31 -17.13
C GLN A 32 11.32 1.48 -16.33
N ALA A 33 10.93 2.72 -16.65
CA ALA A 33 11.35 3.90 -15.89
C ALA A 33 10.84 3.90 -14.44
N ILE A 34 9.59 3.44 -14.19
CA ILE A 34 9.08 3.25 -12.82
C ILE A 34 9.94 2.24 -12.05
N PHE A 35 10.33 1.14 -12.69
CA PHE A 35 11.16 0.11 -12.07
C PHE A 35 12.58 0.61 -11.80
N ALA A 36 13.15 1.37 -12.74
CA ALA A 36 14.45 2.00 -12.57
C ALA A 36 14.47 2.99 -11.40
N ASP A 37 13.43 3.81 -11.22
CA ASP A 37 13.30 4.74 -10.10
C ASP A 37 13.24 4.01 -8.75
N GLN A 38 12.45 2.92 -8.65
CA GLN A 38 12.43 2.10 -7.44
C GLN A 38 13.79 1.48 -7.16
N ARG A 39 14.46 0.95 -8.19
CA ARG A 39 15.79 0.35 -8.04
C ARG A 39 16.83 1.39 -7.59
N GLN A 40 16.72 2.62 -8.05
CA GLN A 40 17.60 3.70 -7.63
C GLN A 40 17.37 4.10 -6.16
N LYS A 41 16.11 4.17 -5.72
CA LYS A 41 15.74 4.61 -4.37
C LYS A 41 15.89 3.52 -3.32
N LEU A 42 15.44 2.31 -3.64
CA LEU A 42 15.30 1.20 -2.70
C LEU A 42 16.33 0.08 -2.95
N GLY A 43 17.06 0.13 -4.06
CA GLY A 43 17.98 -0.94 -4.48
C GLY A 43 17.29 -2.13 -5.18
N LEU A 44 15.96 -2.10 -5.31
CA LEU A 44 15.15 -3.21 -5.78
C LEU A 44 13.82 -2.73 -6.40
N VAL A 45 13.10 -3.64 -7.04
CA VAL A 45 11.76 -3.37 -7.62
C VAL A 45 10.73 -4.16 -6.83
N HIS A 46 9.67 -3.48 -6.37
CA HIS A 46 8.68 -4.06 -5.51
C HIS A 46 7.85 -5.14 -6.22
N PRO A 47 7.65 -6.33 -5.62
CA PRO A 47 6.87 -7.44 -6.19
C PRO A 47 5.48 -7.05 -6.69
N TYR A 48 4.77 -6.19 -5.96
CA TYR A 48 3.51 -5.60 -6.41
C TYR A 48 3.60 -5.00 -7.82
N PHE A 49 4.63 -4.20 -8.10
CA PHE A 49 4.81 -3.56 -9.41
C PHE A 49 5.15 -4.57 -10.49
N LYS A 50 5.99 -5.57 -10.18
CA LYS A 50 6.33 -6.67 -11.10
C LYS A 50 5.12 -7.52 -11.47
N GLY A 51 4.29 -7.87 -10.48
CA GLY A 51 3.09 -8.65 -10.70
C GLY A 51 2.03 -7.86 -11.46
N PHE A 52 1.81 -6.61 -11.08
CA PHE A 52 0.80 -5.75 -11.70
C PHE A 52 1.19 -5.29 -13.11
N SER A 53 2.48 -5.30 -13.46
CA SER A 53 2.93 -5.03 -14.83
C SER A 53 2.51 -6.07 -15.86
N LEU A 54 1.88 -7.18 -15.44
CA LEU A 54 1.24 -8.12 -16.37
C LEU A 54 0.18 -7.43 -17.26
N ILE A 55 -0.42 -6.34 -16.77
CA ILE A 55 -1.23 -5.42 -17.57
C ILE A 55 -0.65 -4.00 -17.43
N PRO A 56 0.31 -3.60 -18.29
CA PRO A 56 1.06 -2.35 -18.15
C PRO A 56 0.19 -1.09 -18.02
N ASP A 57 -0.90 -1.01 -18.79
CA ASP A 57 -1.80 0.14 -18.76
C ASP A 57 -2.52 0.29 -17.41
N HIS A 58 -2.85 -0.83 -16.75
CA HIS A 58 -3.47 -0.81 -15.43
C HIS A 58 -2.46 -0.37 -14.36
N LEU A 59 -1.22 -0.89 -14.42
CA LEU A 59 -0.15 -0.44 -13.53
C LEU A 59 0.09 1.07 -13.67
N ARG A 60 0.11 1.60 -14.89
CA ARG A 60 0.30 3.04 -15.14
C ARG A 60 -0.79 3.87 -14.47
N LEU A 61 -2.05 3.52 -14.68
CA LEU A 61 -3.19 4.24 -14.09
C LEU A 61 -3.16 4.16 -12.56
N TRP A 62 -2.94 2.96 -12.02
CA TRP A 62 -2.83 2.74 -10.59
C TRP A 62 -1.67 3.54 -9.97
N PHE A 63 -0.49 3.53 -10.60
CA PHE A 63 0.69 4.19 -10.06
C PHE A 63 0.56 5.71 -10.11
N ASN A 64 -0.02 6.26 -11.18
CA ASN A 64 -0.26 7.70 -11.27
C ASN A 64 -1.21 8.17 -10.16
N TYR A 65 -2.30 7.43 -9.91
CA TYR A 65 -3.22 7.76 -8.83
C TYR A 65 -2.58 7.58 -7.45
N TYR A 66 -1.89 6.46 -7.21
CA TYR A 66 -1.15 6.20 -5.98
C TYR A 66 -0.12 7.30 -5.70
N LYS A 67 0.62 7.75 -6.72
CA LYS A 67 1.63 8.80 -6.59
C LYS A 67 1.01 10.14 -6.22
N GLU A 68 -0.10 10.52 -6.86
CA GLU A 68 -0.81 11.75 -6.52
C GLU A 68 -1.31 11.70 -5.06
N LEU A 69 -1.87 10.56 -4.67
CA LEU A 69 -2.46 10.38 -3.35
C LEU A 69 -1.41 10.36 -2.22
N MET A 70 -0.27 9.69 -2.44
CA MET A 70 0.77 9.55 -1.41
C MET A 70 1.79 10.69 -1.41
N TYR A 71 2.10 11.26 -2.57
CA TYR A 71 3.20 12.23 -2.73
C TYR A 71 2.79 13.56 -3.37
N GLY A 72 1.54 13.69 -3.85
CA GLY A 72 1.01 14.93 -4.41
C GLY A 72 0.60 15.95 -3.36
N GLU A 73 0.13 17.12 -3.82
CA GLU A 73 -0.36 18.19 -2.95
C GLU A 73 -1.68 17.79 -2.28
N GLY A 74 -1.74 17.87 -0.95
CA GLY A 74 -2.93 17.53 -0.18
C GLY A 74 -2.94 18.18 1.20
N GLU A 75 -3.95 17.84 1.98
CA GLU A 75 -4.13 18.38 3.34
C GLU A 75 -3.59 17.44 4.42
N LEU A 76 -3.24 16.21 4.05
CA LEU A 76 -2.57 15.24 4.91
C LEU A 76 -1.05 15.31 4.72
N SER A 77 -0.33 15.31 5.83
CA SER A 77 1.13 15.17 5.84
C SER A 77 1.56 13.77 5.39
N ALA A 78 2.81 13.62 4.96
CA ALA A 78 3.36 12.33 4.59
C ALA A 78 3.26 11.29 5.74
N LYS A 79 3.46 11.72 6.99
CA LYS A 79 3.28 10.88 8.18
C LYS A 79 1.84 10.38 8.31
N GLU A 80 0.85 11.27 8.16
CA GLU A 80 -0.57 10.90 8.26
C GLU A 80 -0.99 9.93 7.15
N ARG A 81 -0.52 10.15 5.92
CA ARG A 81 -0.77 9.25 4.79
C ARG A 81 -0.22 7.84 5.05
N GLU A 82 1.01 7.75 5.56
CA GLU A 82 1.61 6.45 5.90
C GLU A 82 1.00 5.81 7.15
N ILE A 83 0.51 6.58 8.14
CA ILE A 83 -0.29 6.03 9.25
C ILE A 83 -1.52 5.31 8.72
N ILE A 84 -2.29 5.93 7.81
CA ILE A 84 -3.47 5.31 7.20
C ILE A 84 -3.06 4.05 6.43
N ALA A 85 -2.00 4.13 5.62
CA ALA A 85 -1.47 3.01 4.85
C ALA A 85 -1.11 1.79 5.70
N VAL A 86 -0.34 2.02 6.77
CA VAL A 86 0.10 0.99 7.71
C VAL A 86 -1.09 0.39 8.46
N VAL A 87 -1.98 1.23 9.00
CA VAL A 87 -3.15 0.77 9.76
C VAL A 87 -4.11 -0.01 8.88
N SER A 88 -4.48 0.48 7.69
CA SER A 88 -5.31 -0.26 6.74
C SER A 88 -4.70 -1.60 6.36
N SER A 89 -3.39 -1.64 6.13
CA SER A 89 -2.67 -2.87 5.78
C SER A 89 -2.63 -3.88 6.92
N ALA A 90 -2.44 -3.41 8.15
CA ALA A 90 -2.48 -4.24 9.35
C ALA A 90 -3.89 -4.80 9.58
N THR A 91 -4.93 -3.97 9.47
CA THR A 91 -6.34 -4.37 9.55
C THR A 91 -6.73 -5.41 8.50
N ASN A 92 -6.19 -5.30 7.29
CA ASN A 92 -6.42 -6.27 6.21
C ASN A 92 -5.49 -7.50 6.28
N HIS A 93 -4.62 -7.59 7.29
CA HIS A 93 -3.62 -8.65 7.46
C HIS A 93 -2.74 -8.85 6.20
N CYS A 94 -2.30 -7.75 5.57
CA CYS A 94 -1.32 -7.79 4.47
C CYS A 94 0.10 -7.54 4.99
N GLN A 95 0.82 -8.60 5.36
CA GLN A 95 2.18 -8.47 5.91
C GLN A 95 3.14 -7.74 4.97
N SER A 96 3.12 -8.07 3.67
CA SER A 96 4.00 -7.41 2.71
C SER A 96 3.72 -5.90 2.59
N CYS A 97 2.45 -5.52 2.63
CA CYS A 97 2.06 -4.12 2.62
C CYS A 97 2.47 -3.41 3.92
N VAL A 98 2.28 -4.07 5.07
CA VAL A 98 2.76 -3.56 6.37
C VAL A 98 4.26 -3.35 6.35
N THR A 99 5.05 -4.32 5.90
CA THR A 99 6.52 -4.20 5.84
C THR A 99 6.95 -3.01 4.97
N THR A 100 6.38 -2.86 3.77
CA THR A 100 6.71 -1.75 2.86
C THR A 100 6.34 -0.38 3.44
N HIS A 101 5.11 -0.24 3.94
CA HIS A 101 4.63 1.05 4.42
C HIS A 101 5.16 1.40 5.80
N LYS A 102 5.55 0.41 6.60
CA LYS A 102 6.32 0.63 7.81
C LYS A 102 7.68 1.25 7.48
N ALA A 103 8.39 0.73 6.47
CA ALA A 103 9.66 1.34 6.03
C ALA A 103 9.46 2.78 5.54
N ALA A 104 8.44 3.04 4.73
CA ALA A 104 8.10 4.40 4.28
C ALA A 104 7.74 5.32 5.47
N LEU A 105 6.99 4.81 6.46
CA LEU A 105 6.68 5.56 7.67
C LEU A 105 7.95 5.95 8.44
N ARG A 106 8.94 5.05 8.55
CA ARG A 106 10.25 5.36 9.16
C ARG A 106 10.97 6.47 8.39
N GLU A 107 10.96 6.39 7.06
CA GLU A 107 11.60 7.40 6.21
C GLU A 107 11.01 8.80 6.46
N VAL A 108 9.68 8.91 6.52
CA VAL A 108 9.02 10.22 6.66
C VAL A 108 9.03 10.76 8.09
N THR A 109 9.14 9.90 9.11
CA THR A 109 9.21 10.33 10.52
C THR A 109 10.64 10.49 11.03
N GLY A 110 11.60 9.77 10.47
CA GLY A 110 12.92 9.56 11.06
C GLY A 110 12.88 8.78 12.38
N ASP A 111 11.76 8.10 12.68
CA ASP A 111 11.51 7.40 13.94
C ASP A 111 11.13 5.94 13.68
N ALA A 112 12.13 5.07 13.80
CA ALA A 112 11.98 3.63 13.61
C ALA A 112 11.09 2.98 14.68
N ALA A 113 11.15 3.47 15.93
CA ALA A 113 10.37 2.93 17.04
C ALA A 113 8.88 3.25 16.85
N PHE A 114 8.55 4.49 16.48
CA PHE A 114 7.18 4.89 16.16
C PHE A 114 6.54 3.98 15.10
N ALA A 115 7.27 3.67 14.03
CA ALA A 115 6.75 2.84 12.94
C ALA A 115 6.56 1.36 13.36
N ASP A 116 7.48 0.82 14.17
CA ASP A 116 7.36 -0.54 14.71
C ASP A 116 6.18 -0.61 15.72
N ASP A 117 6.06 0.35 16.64
CA ASP A 117 5.00 0.40 17.66
C ASP A 117 3.61 0.66 17.06
N LEU A 118 3.49 1.42 15.97
CA LEU A 118 2.20 1.63 15.29
C LEU A 118 1.58 0.31 14.82
N VAL A 119 2.40 -0.69 14.50
CA VAL A 119 1.96 -2.01 14.05
C VAL A 119 1.70 -2.95 15.24
N THR A 120 2.57 -2.95 16.24
CA THR A 120 2.53 -3.96 17.31
C THR A 120 1.80 -3.50 18.57
N ASN A 121 1.88 -2.22 18.93
CA ASN A 121 1.47 -1.67 20.23
C ASN A 121 0.68 -0.36 20.09
N ARG A 122 -0.13 -0.21 19.03
CA ARG A 122 -0.84 1.05 18.74
C ARG A 122 -1.65 1.61 19.92
N GLU A 123 -2.24 0.73 20.74
CA GLU A 123 -3.04 1.14 21.91
C GLU A 123 -2.22 1.85 23.00
N GLU A 124 -0.91 1.60 23.05
CA GLU A 124 0.03 2.20 24.00
C GLU A 124 0.86 3.33 23.36
N LEU A 125 0.78 3.49 22.03
CA LEU A 125 1.51 4.51 21.28
C LEU A 125 0.84 5.88 21.45
N GLU A 126 1.62 6.89 21.82
CA GLU A 126 1.14 8.28 21.90
C GLU A 126 0.94 8.86 20.49
N LEU A 127 -0.28 8.75 19.97
CA LEU A 127 -0.74 9.46 18.78
C LEU A 127 -1.35 10.81 19.17
N THR A 128 -1.15 11.83 18.33
CA THR A 128 -1.94 13.06 18.46
C THR A 128 -3.43 12.74 18.24
N PRO A 129 -4.38 13.54 18.76
CA PRO A 129 -5.80 13.31 18.53
C PRO A 129 -6.17 13.19 17.05
N ARG A 130 -5.46 13.95 16.19
CA ARG A 130 -5.65 13.91 14.74
C ARG A 130 -5.16 12.61 14.11
N GLU A 131 -3.97 12.14 14.48
CA GLU A 131 -3.42 10.86 14.00
C GLU A 131 -4.26 9.68 14.48
N GLN A 132 -4.73 9.71 15.73
CA GLN A 132 -5.62 8.70 16.28
C GLN A 132 -6.94 8.62 15.49
N ALA A 133 -7.57 9.77 15.21
CA ALA A 133 -8.81 9.81 14.44
C ALA A 133 -8.64 9.27 13.00
N LEU A 134 -7.50 9.56 12.36
CA LEU A 134 -7.17 9.01 11.04
C LEU A 134 -6.91 7.50 11.09
N ALA A 135 -6.19 7.01 12.10
CA ALA A 135 -5.96 5.58 12.30
C ALA A 135 -7.28 4.83 12.52
N ASP A 136 -8.16 5.34 13.38
CA ASP A 136 -9.47 4.72 13.64
C ASP A 136 -10.34 4.73 12.38
N PHE A 137 -10.36 5.83 11.64
CA PHE A 137 -11.08 5.91 10.38
C PHE A 137 -10.52 4.94 9.31
N ALA A 138 -9.20 4.75 9.27
CA ALA A 138 -8.57 3.77 8.39
C ALA A 138 -9.04 2.34 8.70
N VAL A 139 -9.24 1.99 9.98
CA VAL A 139 -9.85 0.72 10.40
C VAL A 139 -11.30 0.63 9.92
N THR A 140 -12.10 1.69 10.16
CA THR A 140 -13.51 1.76 9.72
C THR A 140 -13.65 1.52 8.23
N ILE A 141 -12.89 2.23 7.39
CA ILE A 141 -12.95 2.08 5.93
C ILE A 141 -12.49 0.68 5.50
N SER A 142 -11.44 0.14 6.13
CA SER A 142 -10.93 -1.20 5.79
C SER A 142 -11.91 -2.33 6.09
N GLN A 143 -12.72 -2.17 7.15
CA GLN A 143 -13.72 -3.15 7.61
C GLN A 143 -15.15 -2.78 7.20
N LEU A 144 -15.32 -1.80 6.32
CA LEU A 144 -16.63 -1.23 6.01
C LEU A 144 -17.56 -2.27 5.36
N ALA A 145 -18.49 -2.79 6.17
CA ALA A 145 -19.49 -3.78 5.76
C ALA A 145 -20.90 -3.18 5.59
N ARG A 146 -21.09 -1.93 6.00
CA ARG A 146 -22.36 -1.18 5.91
C ARG A 146 -22.08 0.27 5.50
N ASP A 147 -23.12 0.97 5.08
CA ASP A 147 -23.04 2.40 4.83
C ASP A 147 -22.72 3.17 6.11
N LEU A 148 -21.95 4.25 5.95
CA LEU A 148 -21.68 5.20 7.03
C LEU A 148 -22.84 6.19 7.19
N ALA A 149 -23.11 6.56 8.44
CA ALA A 149 -23.93 7.71 8.76
C ALA A 149 -23.07 8.99 8.79
N PRO A 150 -23.62 10.18 8.49
CA PRO A 150 -22.88 11.44 8.57
C PRO A 150 -22.18 11.69 9.92
N SER A 151 -22.78 11.20 11.02
CA SER A 151 -22.23 11.31 12.37
C SER A 151 -20.88 10.60 12.55
N GLU A 152 -20.58 9.60 11.73
CA GLU A 152 -19.32 8.84 11.80
C GLU A 152 -18.14 9.67 11.28
N LEU A 153 -18.39 10.79 10.60
CA LEU A 153 -17.36 11.73 10.16
C LEU A 153 -17.11 12.87 11.16
N GLU A 154 -17.98 13.07 12.15
CA GLU A 154 -17.85 14.14 13.14
C GLU A 154 -16.57 14.06 13.98
N PRO A 155 -16.07 12.87 14.40
CA PRO A 155 -14.78 12.78 15.09
C PRO A 155 -13.62 13.34 14.28
N LEU A 156 -13.65 13.18 12.95
CA LEU A 156 -12.63 13.71 12.04
C LEU A 156 -12.72 15.24 11.96
N ARG A 157 -13.94 15.78 11.86
CA ARG A 157 -14.17 17.24 11.87
C ARG A 157 -13.75 17.88 13.19
N ALA A 158 -13.98 17.19 14.32
CA ALA A 158 -13.61 17.66 15.65
C ALA A 158 -12.09 17.84 15.83
N VAL A 159 -11.27 17.09 15.10
CA VAL A 159 -9.80 17.25 15.06
C VAL A 159 -9.32 18.17 13.93
N GLY A 160 -10.23 18.93 13.33
CA GLY A 160 -9.93 19.95 12.33
C GLY A 160 -9.66 19.41 10.92
N LEU A 161 -10.09 18.20 10.58
CA LEU A 161 -10.07 17.73 9.19
C LEU A 161 -11.18 18.42 8.39
N SER A 162 -10.81 18.96 7.22
CA SER A 162 -11.80 19.43 6.24
C SER A 162 -12.45 18.24 5.51
N ASP A 163 -13.55 18.48 4.79
CA ASP A 163 -14.15 17.44 3.96
C ASP A 163 -13.19 16.94 2.86
N ARG A 164 -12.26 17.79 2.38
CA ARG A 164 -11.22 17.37 1.43
C ARG A 164 -10.21 16.42 2.08
N ALA A 165 -9.75 16.71 3.29
CA ALA A 165 -8.84 15.83 4.03
C ALA A 165 -9.51 14.49 4.41
N ILE A 166 -10.81 14.52 4.74
CA ILE A 166 -11.59 13.31 5.02
C ILE A 166 -11.70 12.43 3.77
N LEU A 167 -11.97 13.03 2.60
CA LEU A 167 -11.98 12.30 1.33
C LEU A 167 -10.61 11.70 1.01
N GLU A 168 -9.54 12.50 1.12
CA GLU A 168 -8.15 12.03 0.91
C GLU A 168 -7.81 10.83 1.81
N ALA A 169 -8.20 10.88 3.09
CA ALA A 169 -8.00 9.77 4.02
C ALA A 169 -8.76 8.50 3.61
N ALA A 170 -10.02 8.64 3.18
CA ALA A 170 -10.84 7.53 2.71
C ALA A 170 -10.27 6.91 1.42
N GLU A 171 -9.80 7.74 0.49
CA GLU A 171 -9.16 7.32 -0.76
C GLU A 171 -7.89 6.52 -0.47
N ILE A 172 -7.05 6.96 0.47
CA ILE A 172 -5.84 6.22 0.89
C ILE A 172 -6.24 4.85 1.45
N ALA A 173 -7.15 4.81 2.41
CA ALA A 173 -7.58 3.55 3.03
C ALA A 173 -8.18 2.58 1.98
N ALA A 174 -9.00 3.07 1.04
CA ALA A 174 -9.54 2.28 -0.05
C ALA A 174 -8.47 1.79 -1.03
N GLN A 175 -7.50 2.65 -1.38
CA GLN A 175 -6.37 2.32 -2.25
C GLN A 175 -5.49 1.21 -1.64
N PHE A 176 -5.27 1.26 -0.32
CA PHE A 176 -4.62 0.17 0.40
C PHE A 176 -5.50 -1.07 0.47
N GLY A 177 -6.82 -0.92 0.61
CA GLY A 177 -7.77 -2.01 0.48
C GLY A 177 -7.64 -2.77 -0.84
N LEU A 178 -7.52 -2.07 -1.97
CA LEU A 178 -7.24 -2.66 -3.29
C LEU A 178 -5.88 -3.37 -3.29
N SER A 179 -4.83 -2.65 -2.91
CA SER A 179 -3.44 -3.15 -2.98
C SER A 179 -3.22 -4.36 -2.09
N ASN A 180 -3.76 -4.35 -0.87
CA ASN A 180 -3.71 -5.47 0.07
C ASN A 180 -4.40 -6.72 -0.50
N ARG A 181 -5.58 -6.56 -1.10
CA ARG A 181 -6.35 -7.68 -1.68
C ARG A 181 -5.60 -8.31 -2.84
N LEU A 182 -5.06 -7.51 -3.77
CA LEU A 182 -4.30 -8.02 -4.90
C LEU A 182 -3.00 -8.71 -4.44
N THR A 183 -2.26 -8.10 -3.52
CA THR A 183 -1.04 -8.69 -2.94
C THR A 183 -1.31 -10.07 -2.33
N LYS A 184 -2.39 -10.19 -1.55
CA LYS A 184 -2.78 -11.45 -0.91
C LYS A 184 -3.30 -12.48 -1.92
N ALA A 185 -4.05 -12.03 -2.93
CA ALA A 185 -4.63 -12.91 -3.95
C ALA A 185 -3.57 -13.54 -4.87
N PHE A 186 -2.45 -12.86 -5.08
CA PHE A 186 -1.43 -13.27 -6.06
C PHE A 186 -0.06 -13.54 -5.45
N GLY A 187 0.05 -13.56 -4.12
CA GLY A 187 1.29 -13.90 -3.44
C GLY A 187 2.43 -12.92 -3.70
N TRP A 188 2.13 -11.62 -3.85
CA TRP A 188 3.14 -10.58 -4.11
C TRP A 188 3.93 -10.23 -2.85
N GLN A 189 4.84 -11.13 -2.45
CA GLN A 189 5.54 -11.04 -1.18
C GLN A 189 6.86 -10.28 -1.28
N VAL A 190 7.08 -9.33 -0.36
CA VAL A 190 8.38 -8.67 -0.18
C VAL A 190 9.33 -9.53 0.64
N GLY A 191 10.63 -9.41 0.37
CA GLY A 191 11.67 -10.09 1.14
C GLY A 191 12.05 -9.34 2.44
N PRO A 192 12.87 -9.97 3.31
CA PRO A 192 13.30 -9.39 4.59
C PRO A 192 14.13 -8.10 4.44
N GLU A 193 14.71 -7.86 3.28
CA GLU A 193 15.46 -6.63 2.97
C GLU A 193 14.61 -5.36 3.14
N TYR A 194 13.28 -5.45 2.95
CA TYR A 194 12.38 -4.32 3.17
C TYR A 194 12.29 -3.89 4.63
N ASP A 195 12.37 -4.82 5.59
CA ASP A 195 12.31 -4.45 7.01
C ASP A 195 13.58 -3.72 7.48
N GLN A 196 14.67 -3.78 6.71
CA GLN A 196 15.92 -3.08 7.00
C GLN A 196 15.99 -1.68 6.39
N LEU A 197 15.06 -1.33 5.50
CA LEU A 197 15.02 0.00 4.91
C LEU A 197 14.74 1.06 5.99
N PHE A 198 15.53 2.13 5.93
CA PHE A 198 15.40 3.33 6.78
C PHE A 198 15.43 3.07 8.30
N ARG A 199 16.24 2.08 8.72
CA ARG A 199 16.58 1.86 10.14
C ARG A 199 17.78 2.67 10.59
#